data_AF-A0AAV6C1K0-F1
#
_entry.id   AF-A0AAV6C1K0-F1
#
_cell.length_a   1.000
_cell.length_b   1.000
_cell.length_c   1.000
_cell.angle_alpha   90.00
_cell.angle_beta   90.00
_cell.angle_gamma   90.00
#
_symmetry.space_group_name_H-M   'P 1'
#
loop_
_entity.id
_entity.type
_entity.pdbx_description
1 polymer ?
#
loop_
_entity_poly.entity_id
_entity_poly.type
_entity_poly.pdbx_seq_one_letter_code
_entity_poly.pdbx_strand_id
1 'polypeptide(L)'
;GLALGCSMQQTHIGLMFSLIVAPMIFFGCTYYPWSALEKFPVLQKAVLVNPLVYASEGLRGTMVPQFPHLSLFAVLGGLLFFNVLLFALGLRWFYGKAVS
;
A
#
# COMPACT_ATOMS: atom_id res chain seq x y z
N GLY A 1 7.07 -4.61 -4.70
CA GLY A 1 7.88 -5.29 -5.74
C GLY A 1 8.99 -6.11 -5.10
N LEU A 2 10.13 -5.47 -4.83
CA LEU A 2 11.33 -6.12 -4.25
C LEU A 2 11.03 -7.02 -3.04
N ALA A 3 10.37 -6.48 -2.01
CA ALA A 3 10.04 -7.23 -0.79
C ALA A 3 9.26 -8.53 -1.06
N LEU A 4 8.25 -8.48 -1.94
CA LEU A 4 7.44 -9.66 -2.30
C LEU A 4 8.23 -10.66 -3.15
N GLY A 5 9.03 -10.17 -4.12
CA GLY A 5 9.85 -11.04 -4.96
C GLY A 5 10.94 -11.77 -4.16
N CYS A 6 11.52 -11.12 -3.16
CA CYS A 6 12.54 -11.73 -2.31
C CYS A 6 11.96 -12.68 -1.25
N SER A 7 10.72 -12.50 -0.79
CA SER A 7 10.11 -13.37 0.23
C SER A 7 9.46 -14.64 -0.33
N MET A 8 9.11 -14.67 -1.61
CA MET A 8 8.31 -15.75 -2.19
C MET A 8 9.15 -16.78 -2.95
N GLN A 9 8.60 -17.98 -3.13
CA GLN A 9 9.13 -19.01 -4.04
C GLN A 9 8.73 -18.68 -5.48
N GLN A 10 9.66 -18.85 -6.42
CA GLN A 10 9.45 -18.52 -7.84
C GLN A 10 8.27 -19.26 -8.47
N THR A 11 7.98 -20.48 -8.02
CA THR A 11 6.90 -21.33 -8.56
C THR A 11 5.49 -20.78 -8.33
N HIS A 12 5.28 -19.95 -7.29
CA HIS A 12 3.96 -19.43 -6.93
C HIS A 12 3.87 -17.89 -6.95
N ILE A 13 4.86 -17.20 -7.50
CA ILE A 13 4.95 -15.74 -7.44
C ILE A 13 3.74 -15.04 -8.08
N GLY A 14 3.26 -15.54 -9.22
CA GLY A 14 2.09 -14.97 -9.90
C GLY A 14 0.80 -15.11 -9.09
N LEU A 15 0.58 -16.30 -8.49
CA LEU A 15 -0.58 -16.55 -7.65
C LEU A 15 -0.56 -15.68 -6.39
N MET A 16 0.58 -15.62 -5.71
CA MET A 16 0.75 -14.80 -4.51
C MET A 16 0.60 -13.31 -4.80
N PHE A 17 1.11 -12.84 -5.94
CA PHE A 17 0.92 -11.45 -6.36
C PHE A 17 -0.55 -11.12 -6.58
N SER A 18 -1.28 -11.95 -7.33
CA SER A 18 -2.73 -11.76 -7.55
C SER A 18 -3.52 -11.79 -6.24
N LEU A 19 -3.19 -12.71 -5.33
CA LEU A 19 -3.86 -12.85 -4.04
C LEU A 19 -3.61 -11.65 -3.11
N ILE A 20 -2.48 -10.97 -3.22
CA ILE A 20 -2.18 -9.75 -2.46
C ILE A 20 -2.79 -8.51 -3.13
N VAL A 21 -2.67 -8.40 -4.46
CA VAL A 21 -3.09 -7.21 -5.19
C VAL A 21 -4.59 -7.01 -5.13
N ALA A 22 -5.38 -8.08 -5.25
CA ALA A 22 -6.84 -7.97 -5.19
C ALA A 22 -7.35 -7.31 -3.88
N PRO A 23 -7.06 -7.84 -2.67
CA PRO A 23 -7.48 -7.19 -1.43
C PRO A 23 -6.82 -5.81 -1.25
N MET A 24 -5.59 -5.61 -1.73
CA MET A 24 -4.97 -4.28 -1.72
C MET A 24 -5.78 -3.26 -2.51
N ILE A 25 -6.33 -3.60 -3.67
CA ILE A 25 -7.16 -2.69 -4.47
C ILE A 25 -8.50 -2.43 -3.77
N PHE A 26 -9.17 -3.49 -3.28
CA PHE A 26 -10.46 -3.35 -2.60
C PHE A 26 -10.40 -2.45 -1.35
N PHE A 27 -9.34 -2.60 -0.55
CA PHE A 27 -9.11 -1.80 0.66
C PHE A 27 -8.19 -0.60 0.42
N GLY A 28 -7.84 -0.31 -0.83
CA GLY A 28 -6.87 0.72 -1.21
C GLY A 28 -7.46 2.10 -1.42
N CYS A 29 -8.75 2.32 -1.15
CA CYS A 29 -9.44 3.58 -1.48
C CYS A 29 -9.28 3.98 -2.97
N THR A 30 -9.17 2.98 -3.86
CA THR A 30 -9.06 3.19 -5.30
C THR A 30 -10.42 3.59 -5.88
N TYR A 31 -11.47 2.87 -5.49
CA TYR A 31 -12.84 3.07 -6.01
C TYR A 31 -13.69 4.04 -5.17
N TYR A 32 -13.25 4.37 -3.96
CA TYR A 32 -13.96 5.27 -3.04
C TYR A 32 -12.95 6.13 -2.27
N PRO A 33 -13.34 7.34 -1.79
CA PRO A 33 -12.45 8.18 -0.98
C PRO A 33 -12.37 7.68 0.45
N TRP A 34 -11.24 7.91 1.12
CA TRP A 34 -11.03 7.51 2.52
C TRP A 34 -12.06 8.12 3.48
N SER A 35 -12.55 9.33 3.20
CA SER A 35 -13.62 9.99 3.95
C SER A 35 -14.96 9.26 3.88
N ALA A 36 -15.22 8.46 2.84
CA ALA A 36 -16.47 7.69 2.76
C ALA A 36 -16.57 6.61 3.87
N LEU A 37 -15.44 6.24 4.48
CA LEU A 37 -15.41 5.28 5.59
C LEU A 37 -15.69 5.89 6.96
N GLU A 38 -16.03 7.18 7.07
CA GLU A 38 -16.30 7.83 8.37
C GLU A 38 -17.36 7.12 9.21
N LYS A 39 -18.34 6.47 8.56
CA LYS A 39 -19.37 5.66 9.25
C LYS A 39 -18.84 4.33 9.80
N PHE A 40 -17.64 3.91 9.39
CA PHE A 40 -16.99 2.65 9.75
C PHE A 40 -15.59 2.94 10.32
N PRO A 41 -15.47 3.52 11.53
CA PRO A 41 -14.21 4.07 12.04
C PRO A 41 -13.11 3.02 12.25
N VAL A 42 -13.49 1.76 12.53
CA VAL A 42 -12.53 0.64 12.63
C VAL A 42 -11.92 0.35 11.26
N LEU A 43 -12.76 0.22 10.24
CA LEU A 43 -12.32 -0.05 8.88
C LEU A 43 -11.52 1.13 8.32
N GLN A 44 -11.96 2.36 8.58
CA GLN A 44 -11.28 3.60 8.18
C GLN A 44 -9.83 3.66 8.67
N LYS A 45 -9.56 3.16 9.89
CA LYS A 45 -8.20 3.08 10.43
C LYS A 45 -7.45 1.86 9.89
N ALA A 46 -8.11 0.71 9.76
CA ALA A 46 -7.49 -0.51 9.27
C ALA A 46 -6.94 -0.37 7.84
N VAL A 47 -7.66 0.32 6.95
CA VAL A 47 -7.21 0.53 5.57
C VAL A 47 -5.91 1.34 5.47
N LEU A 48 -5.55 2.14 6.47
CA LEU A 48 -4.30 2.94 6.48
C LEU A 48 -3.03 2.08 6.56
N VAL A 49 -3.14 0.79 6.89
CA VAL A 49 -2.03 -0.17 6.80
C VAL A 49 -1.67 -0.50 5.35
N ASN A 50 -2.59 -0.25 4.42
CA ASN A 50 -2.39 -0.51 3.01
C ASN A 50 -1.71 0.69 2.33
N PRO A 51 -0.49 0.53 1.78
CA PRO A 51 0.23 1.62 1.11
C PRO A 51 -0.53 2.19 -0.10
N LEU A 52 -1.43 1.40 -0.71
CA LEU A 52 -2.22 1.84 -1.87
C LEU A 52 -3.19 2.98 -1.51
N VAL A 53 -3.65 3.07 -0.26
CA VAL A 53 -4.51 4.18 0.21
C VAL A 53 -3.84 5.53 -0.01
N TYR A 54 -2.58 5.66 0.38
CA TYR A 54 -1.85 6.92 0.22
C TYR A 54 -1.60 7.25 -1.25
N ALA A 55 -1.32 6.25 -2.09
CA ALA A 55 -1.15 6.47 -3.53
C ALA A 55 -2.45 6.94 -4.20
N SER A 56 -3.57 6.26 -3.92
CA SER A 56 -4.88 6.60 -4.48
C SER A 56 -5.41 7.93 -3.96
N GLU A 57 -5.27 8.23 -2.67
CA GLU A 57 -5.66 9.52 -2.08
C GLU A 57 -4.75 10.65 -2.54
N GLY A 58 -3.44 10.41 -2.72
CA GLY A 58 -2.51 11.39 -3.28
C GLY A 58 -2.88 11.77 -4.71
N LEU A 59 -3.15 10.77 -5.56
CA LEU A 59 -3.62 10.99 -6.92
C LEU A 59 -4.92 11.81 -6.90
N ARG A 60 -5.88 11.42 -6.06
CA ARG A 60 -7.16 12.12 -5.90
C ARG A 60 -6.98 13.57 -5.45
N GLY A 61 -6.15 13.82 -4.44
CA GLY A 61 -5.85 15.16 -3.93
C GLY A 61 -5.18 16.07 -4.96
N THR A 62 -4.41 15.50 -5.90
CA THR A 62 -3.76 16.27 -6.97
C THR A 62 -4.65 16.51 -8.19
N MET A 63 -5.43 15.51 -8.60
CA MET A 63 -6.25 15.58 -9.82
C MET A 63 -7.63 16.18 -9.57
N VAL A 64 -8.18 15.98 -8.38
CA VAL A 64 -9.57 16.32 -8.06
C VAL A 64 -9.67 16.95 -6.66
N PRO A 65 -8.97 18.07 -6.42
CA PRO A 65 -8.81 18.66 -5.08
C PRO A 65 -10.13 19.13 -4.44
N GLN A 66 -11.18 19.34 -5.22
CA GLN A 66 -12.49 19.77 -4.73
C GLN A 66 -13.25 18.71 -3.93
N PHE A 67 -12.88 17.42 -4.02
CA PHE A 67 -13.51 16.37 -3.22
C PHE A 67 -12.74 16.08 -1.94
N PRO A 68 -13.41 15.59 -0.88
CA PRO A 68 -12.74 15.17 0.34
C PRO A 68 -11.65 14.13 0.06
N HIS A 69 -10.44 14.43 0.50
CA HIS A 69 -9.27 13.57 0.35
C HIS A 69 -8.37 13.68 1.59
N LEU A 70 -7.51 12.69 1.76
CA LEU A 70 -6.54 12.62 2.84
C LEU A 70 -5.49 13.72 2.66
N SER A 71 -5.06 14.32 3.77
CA SER A 71 -4.12 15.45 3.72
C SER A 71 -2.81 15.07 3.01
N LEU A 72 -2.26 15.99 2.22
CA LEU A 72 -1.04 15.74 1.45
C LEU A 72 0.16 15.34 2.34
N PHE A 73 0.25 15.90 3.55
CA PHE A 73 1.28 15.52 4.52
C PHE A 73 1.16 14.07 4.96
N ALA A 74 -0.06 13.59 5.21
CA ALA A 74 -0.28 12.19 5.58
C ALA A 74 -0.07 11.24 4.39
N VAL A 75 -0.40 11.66 3.16
CA VAL A 75 -0.04 10.95 1.92
C VAL A 75 1.47 10.77 1.81
N LEU A 76 2.23 11.87 1.85
CA LEU A 76 3.68 11.85 1.69
C LEU A 76 4.36 11.08 2.83
N GLY A 77 3.91 11.31 4.07
CA GLY A 77 4.40 10.59 5.25
C GLY A 77 4.17 9.08 5.15
N GLY A 78 2.96 8.66 4.74
CA GLY A 78 2.64 7.25 4.53
C GLY A 78 3.46 6.62 3.42
N LEU A 79 3.54 7.26 2.24
CA LEU A 79 4.36 6.77 1.13
C LEU A 79 5.83 6.62 1.51
N LEU A 80 6.40 7.62 2.20
CA LEU A 80 7.79 7.57 2.66
C LEU A 80 8.00 6.43 3.66
N PHE A 81 7.12 6.31 4.66
CA PHE A 81 7.17 5.25 5.66
C PHE A 81 7.14 3.86 5.04
N PHE A 82 6.14 3.58 4.20
CA PHE A 82 6.00 2.27 3.55
C PHE A 82 7.14 2.00 2.56
N ASN A 83 7.64 3.01 1.85
CA ASN A 83 8.77 2.84 0.95
C ASN A 83 10.03 2.43 1.72
N VAL A 84 10.37 3.14 2.80
CA VAL A 84 11.53 2.81 3.65
C VAL A 84 11.37 1.42 4.27
N LEU A 85 10.19 1.11 4.81
CA LEU A 85 9.89 -0.18 5.41
C LEU A 85 10.04 -1.33 4.41
N LEU A 86 9.38 -1.24 3.25
CA LEU A 86 9.42 -2.30 2.23
C LEU A 86 10.80 -2.41 1.58
N PHE A 87 11.53 -1.31 1.43
CA PHE A 87 12.89 -1.30 0.94
C PHE A 87 13.83 -2.03 1.90
N ALA A 88 13.78 -1.70 3.19
CA ALA A 88 14.59 -2.35 4.22
C ALA A 88 14.29 -3.86 4.34
N LEU A 89 13.00 -4.25 4.32
CA LEU A 89 12.60 -5.66 4.32
C LEU A 89 13.06 -6.39 3.05
N GLY A 90 12.91 -5.75 1.89
CA GLY A 90 13.36 -6.31 0.62
C GLY A 90 14.86 -6.57 0.59
N LEU A 91 15.67 -5.61 1.05
CA LEU A 91 17.11 -5.78 1.19
C LEU A 91 17.46 -6.92 2.14
N ARG A 92 16.84 -6.97 3.32
CA ARG A 92 17.10 -8.02 4.32
C ARG A 92 16.83 -9.42 3.76
N TRP A 93 15.72 -9.62 3.08
CA TRP A 93 15.40 -10.92 2.47
C TRP A 93 16.28 -11.23 1.25
N PHE A 94 16.65 -10.22 0.48
CA PHE A 94 17.60 -10.38 -0.61
C PHE A 94 18.96 -10.88 -0.10
N TYR A 95 19.53 -10.23 0.92
CA TYR A 95 20.79 -10.66 1.53
C TYR A 95 20.71 -12.08 2.09
N GLY A 96 19.60 -12.44 2.75
CA GLY A 96 19.40 -13.79 3.27
C GLY A 96 19.38 -14.88 2.18
N LYS A 97 18.85 -14.57 0.99
CA LYS A 97 18.87 -15.49 -0.16
C LYS A 97 20.19 -15.47 -0.95
N ALA A 98 20.91 -14.35 -0.95
CA ALA A 98 22.13 -14.20 -1.75
C ALA A 98 23.37 -14.79 -1.08
N VAL A 99 23.39 -14.88 0.25
CA VAL A 99 24.54 -15.37 1.04
C VAL A 99 24.35 -16.84 1.47
N SER A 100 23.16 -17.41 1.28
CA SER A 100 22.84 -18.80 1.58
C SER A 100 22.90 -19.68 0.34
#